data_AF-A0A946MVY6-F1
#
_entry.id   AF-A0A946MVY6-F1
#
_cell.length_a   1.000
_cell.length_b   1.000
_cell.length_c   1.000
_cell.angle_alpha   90.00
_cell.angle_beta   90.00
_cell.angle_gamma   90.00
#
_symmetry.space_group_name_H-M   'P 1'
#
loop_
_entity.id
_entity.type
_entity.pdbx_description
1 polymer ?
#
loop_
_entity_poly.entity_id
_entity_poly.type
_entity_poly.pdbx_seq_one_letter_code
_entity_poly.pdbx_strand_id
1 'polypeptide(L)'
;MKNTLSHKQVGFKHNHIHKKKEPHAIFYLKQRTSFWIATLSVFMFVTGNMVGQHGMYAFFASVLGGEDNTQIAYMGTVLPVENVIDYSCWADFGGDYKVHTYRQAPESCHRDLPTYQSGTGRDSLFSMGHMSSYEKTTEGSGMHNGIDIRVPVGTPVLTAMNGRVIAVGDQPRGYGKYVVIEHPEVPDPESPTKKTTMLYTTYAHLSSFYVNKGDLVQKGNTIALSGNTGKSTGPHLHFQIDRENAPFHPYYPTSQSDGYAFTVHPMLYVQSQFSPLEQPSTLVARTESRRSQRATNPQDVVAPRRIDTSRTQAVRVARASVPTQVEELSQKTIIARLQSRREQRVRERIAQRDSRQVIASSNQATGLVASALDPVVVVRQIASDQTVVEGARGIVSSVEISHDGYFTGRGWEKIRITLLDSDGNTVTNPRLDRDLVLRPAYGEAEFRPSTISPLDFINGEVTVHMLPRGRRTVVVKVLPFDIISRPMQYNR
;
A
#
# COMPACT_ATOMS: atom_id res chain seq x y z
N MET A 1 -66.62 -71.68 67.91
CA MET A 1 -66.48 -71.82 66.44
C MET A 1 -65.50 -70.79 65.91
N LYS A 2 -64.39 -71.24 65.30
CA LYS A 2 -63.66 -70.58 64.18
C LYS A 2 -62.42 -71.42 63.88
N ASN A 3 -62.49 -72.25 62.83
CA ASN A 3 -61.36 -73.04 62.35
C ASN A 3 -60.43 -72.16 61.52
N THR A 4 -59.12 -72.36 61.65
CA THR A 4 -58.10 -71.85 60.73
C THR A 4 -57.27 -73.03 60.23
N LEU A 5 -57.60 -73.52 59.03
CA LEU A 5 -56.85 -74.57 58.35
C LEU A 5 -55.55 -73.99 57.75
N SER A 6 -54.40 -74.53 58.14
CA SER A 6 -53.10 -74.16 57.57
C SER A 6 -52.76 -75.08 56.39
N HIS A 7 -52.74 -74.53 55.18
CA HIS A 7 -52.38 -75.27 53.97
C HIS A 7 -50.85 -75.38 53.83
N LYS A 8 -50.31 -76.60 53.93
CA LYS A 8 -48.89 -76.89 53.81
C LYS A 8 -48.50 -77.08 52.33
N GLN A 9 -47.91 -76.06 51.71
CA GLN A 9 -47.37 -76.20 50.35
C GLN A 9 -46.07 -77.01 50.36
N VAL A 10 -46.02 -78.08 49.56
CA VAL A 10 -44.83 -78.90 49.33
C VAL A 10 -44.16 -78.43 48.04
N GLY A 11 -43.13 -77.59 48.17
CA GLY A 11 -42.33 -77.11 47.04
C GLY A 11 -41.14 -78.04 46.75
N PHE A 12 -41.03 -78.54 45.53
CA PHE A 12 -39.88 -79.33 45.08
C PHE A 12 -38.61 -78.46 45.01
N LYS A 13 -37.49 -78.93 45.59
CA LYS A 13 -36.17 -78.31 45.40
C LYS A 13 -35.58 -78.74 44.06
N HIS A 14 -35.26 -77.78 43.19
CA HIS A 14 -34.34 -77.99 42.08
C HIS A 14 -32.91 -77.64 42.51
N ASN A 15 -31.99 -78.60 42.42
CA ASN A 15 -30.56 -78.36 42.51
C ASN A 15 -30.00 -78.18 41.10
N HIS A 16 -29.32 -77.07 40.83
CA HIS A 16 -28.64 -76.86 39.54
C HIS A 16 -27.35 -77.70 39.47
N ILE A 17 -27.19 -78.47 38.39
CA ILE A 17 -26.14 -79.50 38.22
C ILE A 17 -24.77 -78.91 37.80
N HIS A 18 -24.67 -77.60 37.55
CA HIS A 18 -23.42 -76.95 37.16
C HIS A 18 -23.02 -75.81 38.11
N LYS A 19 -21.79 -75.88 38.65
CA LYS A 19 -21.15 -74.74 39.32
C LYS A 19 -20.93 -73.62 38.31
N LYS A 20 -21.55 -72.45 38.53
CA LYS A 20 -21.13 -71.21 37.86
C LYS A 20 -19.66 -70.94 38.20
N LYS A 21 -18.80 -70.87 37.18
CA LYS A 21 -17.51 -70.18 37.30
C LYS A 21 -17.79 -68.69 37.37
N GLU A 22 -17.43 -68.05 38.48
CA GLU A 22 -17.49 -66.59 38.55
C GLU A 22 -16.37 -65.97 37.69
N PRO A 23 -16.64 -64.89 36.94
CA PRO A 23 -15.62 -64.20 36.17
C PRO A 23 -14.68 -63.46 37.11
N HIS A 24 -13.39 -63.81 37.10
CA HIS A 24 -12.37 -63.14 37.93
C HIS A 24 -12.28 -61.64 37.60
N ALA A 25 -12.66 -60.79 38.56
CA ALA A 25 -12.73 -59.33 38.42
C ALA A 25 -11.42 -58.66 37.95
N ILE A 26 -10.28 -59.32 38.16
CA ILE A 26 -8.93 -58.87 37.77
C ILE A 26 -8.83 -58.65 36.24
N PHE A 27 -9.52 -59.43 35.42
CA PHE A 27 -9.53 -59.21 33.96
C PHE A 27 -10.29 -57.93 33.55
N TYR A 28 -11.31 -57.54 34.30
CA TYR A 28 -12.16 -56.38 33.98
C TYR A 28 -11.47 -55.04 34.30
N LEU A 29 -10.66 -54.99 35.35
CA LEU A 29 -9.84 -53.83 35.70
C LEU A 29 -8.75 -53.53 34.65
N LYS A 30 -8.24 -54.57 33.98
CA LYS A 30 -7.19 -54.43 32.96
C LYS A 30 -7.69 -53.73 31.68
N GLN A 31 -8.96 -53.91 31.29
CA GLN A 31 -9.52 -53.22 30.13
C GLN A 31 -9.81 -51.73 30.40
N ARG A 32 -10.29 -51.36 31.59
CA ARG A 32 -10.60 -49.95 31.92
C ARG A 32 -9.35 -49.07 32.01
N THR A 33 -8.25 -49.60 32.56
CA THR A 33 -6.97 -48.89 32.57
C THR A 33 -6.41 -48.71 31.16
N SER A 34 -6.44 -49.75 30.32
CA SER A 34 -6.05 -49.62 28.91
C SER A 34 -6.91 -48.63 28.12
N PHE A 35 -8.23 -48.54 28.37
CA PHE A 35 -9.07 -47.52 27.76
C PHE A 35 -8.60 -46.11 28.13
N TRP A 36 -8.51 -45.79 29.43
CA TRP A 36 -8.08 -44.45 29.87
C TRP A 36 -6.67 -44.09 29.42
N ILE A 37 -5.73 -45.05 29.41
CA ILE A 37 -4.38 -44.84 28.87
C ILE A 37 -4.46 -44.53 27.37
N ALA A 38 -5.25 -45.27 26.58
CA ALA A 38 -5.41 -44.99 25.16
C ALA A 38 -6.05 -43.62 24.90
N THR A 39 -7.09 -43.22 25.64
CA THR A 39 -7.69 -41.88 25.50
C THR A 39 -6.70 -40.78 25.88
N LEU A 40 -5.94 -40.95 26.96
CA LEU A 40 -4.93 -39.99 27.39
C LEU A 40 -3.75 -39.91 26.39
N SER A 41 -3.33 -41.05 25.82
CA SER A 41 -2.28 -41.09 24.79
C SER A 41 -2.73 -40.46 23.47
N VAL A 42 -3.98 -40.67 23.03
CA VAL A 42 -4.53 -39.97 21.85
C VAL A 42 -4.65 -38.48 22.14
N PHE A 43 -5.14 -38.09 23.32
CA PHE A 43 -5.21 -36.68 23.72
C PHE A 43 -3.81 -36.02 23.75
N MET A 44 -2.82 -36.66 24.38
CA MET A 44 -1.42 -36.20 24.40
C MET A 44 -0.76 -36.20 23.01
N PHE A 45 -1.12 -37.12 22.12
CA PHE A 45 -0.62 -37.15 20.75
C PHE A 45 -1.24 -36.03 19.91
N VAL A 46 -2.54 -35.77 20.03
CA VAL A 46 -3.22 -34.67 19.34
C VAL A 46 -2.71 -33.33 19.87
N THR A 47 -2.69 -33.11 21.19
CA THR A 47 -2.15 -31.87 21.75
C THR A 47 -0.67 -31.73 21.42
N GLY A 48 0.15 -32.78 21.60
CA GLY A 48 1.58 -32.77 21.30
C GLY A 48 1.93 -32.43 19.85
N ASN A 49 1.15 -32.91 18.87
CA ASN A 49 1.32 -32.51 17.46
C ASN A 49 0.67 -31.16 17.11
N MET A 50 -0.18 -30.61 17.98
CA MET A 50 -0.80 -29.29 17.83
C MET A 50 -0.16 -28.20 18.70
N VAL A 51 0.88 -28.49 19.51
CA VAL A 51 1.69 -27.50 20.24
C VAL A 51 2.66 -26.77 19.29
N GLY A 52 2.07 -26.00 18.38
CA GLY A 52 2.61 -24.72 17.92
C GLY A 52 1.60 -23.65 18.31
N GLN A 53 2.05 -22.40 18.56
CA GLN A 53 1.17 -21.31 18.99
C GLN A 53 -0.05 -21.10 18.09
N HIS A 54 0.03 -21.48 16.80
CA HIS A 54 -1.04 -21.34 15.82
C HIS A 54 -2.08 -22.48 15.83
N GLY A 55 -1.72 -23.71 16.25
CA GLY A 55 -2.60 -24.88 16.13
C GLY A 55 -3.75 -24.89 17.14
N MET A 56 -3.41 -24.74 18.42
CA MET A 56 -4.40 -24.60 19.49
C MET A 56 -5.22 -23.30 19.37
N TYR A 57 -4.60 -22.21 18.86
CA TYR A 57 -5.30 -20.96 18.57
C TYR A 57 -6.38 -21.15 17.49
N ALA A 58 -6.03 -21.75 16.35
CA ALA A 58 -7.00 -22.01 15.28
C ALA A 58 -8.16 -22.92 15.74
N PHE A 59 -7.87 -23.92 16.57
CA PHE A 59 -8.90 -24.77 17.17
C PHE A 59 -9.85 -23.99 18.09
N PHE A 60 -9.32 -23.20 19.04
CA PHE A 60 -10.18 -22.44 19.96
C PHE A 60 -10.92 -21.30 19.26
N ALA A 61 -10.33 -20.62 18.28
CA ALA A 61 -11.04 -19.64 17.44
C ALA A 61 -12.21 -20.30 16.69
N SER A 62 -12.00 -21.49 16.12
CA SER A 62 -13.03 -22.26 15.43
C SER A 62 -14.13 -22.84 16.35
N VAL A 63 -13.84 -23.08 17.63
CA VAL A 63 -14.75 -23.78 18.56
C VAL A 63 -15.46 -22.83 19.53
N LEU A 64 -14.82 -21.73 19.92
CA LEU A 64 -15.36 -20.75 20.88
C LEU A 64 -15.84 -19.45 20.23
N GLY A 65 -15.53 -19.21 18.95
CA GLY A 65 -16.15 -18.13 18.16
C GLY A 65 -15.85 -16.70 18.61
N GLY A 66 -14.82 -16.49 19.44
CA GLY A 66 -14.36 -15.16 19.84
C GLY A 66 -13.18 -14.72 18.99
N GLU A 67 -13.37 -13.71 18.14
CA GLU A 67 -12.26 -13.00 17.50
C GLU A 67 -11.64 -12.03 18.52
N ASP A 68 -10.36 -12.24 18.87
CA ASP A 68 -9.68 -11.45 19.89
C ASP A 68 -9.35 -10.04 19.36
N ASN A 69 -10.14 -9.06 19.81
CA ASN A 69 -10.02 -7.66 19.46
C ASN A 69 -9.20 -6.84 20.48
N THR A 70 -8.64 -7.46 21.54
CA THR A 70 -7.85 -6.76 22.57
C THR A 70 -6.55 -6.12 22.03
N GLN A 71 -6.15 -6.47 20.81
CA GLN A 71 -4.97 -5.92 20.12
C GLN A 71 -5.28 -4.61 19.36
N ILE A 72 -6.57 -4.25 19.20
CA ILE A 72 -7.00 -3.09 18.41
C ILE A 72 -7.13 -1.87 19.34
N ALA A 73 -6.00 -1.26 19.69
CA ALA A 73 -5.98 -0.03 20.48
C ALA A 73 -6.43 1.17 19.63
N TYR A 74 -7.28 2.04 20.18
CA TYR A 74 -7.64 3.31 19.54
C TYR A 74 -6.47 4.32 19.58
N MET A 75 -6.17 4.97 18.46
CA MET A 75 -5.04 5.90 18.30
C MET A 75 -5.46 7.24 17.66
N GLY A 76 -6.73 7.64 17.84
CA GLY A 76 -7.33 8.77 17.12
C GLY A 76 -7.69 8.42 15.68
N THR A 77 -8.19 9.41 14.94
CA THR A 77 -8.70 9.26 13.57
C THR A 77 -7.78 9.88 12.51
N VAL A 78 -7.90 9.43 11.26
CA VAL A 78 -7.39 10.12 10.06
C VAL A 78 -8.50 10.28 9.02
N LEU A 79 -8.28 11.15 8.04
CA LEU A 79 -9.20 11.34 6.92
C LEU A 79 -9.23 10.08 6.04
N PRO A 80 -10.40 9.70 5.48
CA PRO A 80 -10.55 8.51 4.63
C PRO A 80 -9.88 8.68 3.26
N VAL A 81 -9.54 9.91 2.88
CA VAL A 81 -8.73 10.29 1.72
C VAL A 81 -7.81 11.42 2.19
N GLU A 82 -6.51 11.29 1.93
CA GLU A 82 -5.51 12.32 2.25
C GLU A 82 -5.48 13.41 1.16
N ASN A 83 -5.25 12.99 -0.08
CA ASN A 83 -5.07 13.87 -1.24
C ASN A 83 -6.26 13.80 -2.20
N VAL A 84 -6.80 14.97 -2.57
CA VAL A 84 -7.81 15.16 -3.61
C VAL A 84 -7.22 15.92 -4.79
N ILE A 85 -7.89 15.87 -5.95
CA ILE A 85 -7.44 16.57 -7.15
C ILE A 85 -8.18 17.89 -7.30
N ASP A 86 -7.44 18.98 -7.56
CA ASP A 86 -8.04 20.19 -8.10
C ASP A 86 -8.43 19.98 -9.56
N TYR A 87 -9.74 19.79 -9.81
CA TYR A 87 -10.26 19.55 -11.16
C TYR A 87 -10.05 20.72 -12.13
N SER A 88 -9.84 21.95 -11.64
CA SER A 88 -9.56 23.10 -12.52
C SER A 88 -8.12 23.05 -13.02
N CYS A 89 -7.16 22.92 -12.11
CA CYS A 89 -5.76 22.64 -12.44
C CYS A 89 -5.62 21.40 -13.34
N TRP A 90 -6.32 20.31 -13.02
CA TRP A 90 -6.24 19.09 -13.82
C TRP A 90 -6.80 19.26 -15.25
N ALA A 91 -7.85 20.06 -15.42
CA ALA A 91 -8.42 20.36 -16.73
C ALA A 91 -7.47 21.18 -17.62
N ASP A 92 -6.62 22.04 -17.05
CA ASP A 92 -5.61 22.79 -17.81
C ASP A 92 -4.55 21.88 -18.46
N PHE A 93 -4.25 20.72 -17.83
CA PHE A 93 -3.43 19.65 -18.42
C PHE A 93 -4.20 18.73 -19.39
N GLY A 94 -5.49 19.00 -19.65
CA GLY A 94 -6.38 18.18 -20.48
C GLY A 94 -7.01 16.99 -19.73
N GLY A 95 -6.96 16.98 -18.39
CA GLY A 95 -7.58 15.97 -17.55
C GLY A 95 -9.11 15.98 -17.59
N ASP A 96 -9.71 14.81 -17.37
CA ASP A 96 -11.15 14.59 -17.28
C ASP A 96 -11.40 13.31 -16.46
N TYR A 97 -12.08 13.46 -15.33
CA TYR A 97 -12.37 12.38 -14.37
C TYR A 97 -13.24 11.25 -14.93
N LYS A 98 -13.90 11.45 -16.08
CA LYS A 98 -14.74 10.42 -16.74
C LYS A 98 -13.93 9.38 -17.49
N VAL A 99 -12.70 9.72 -17.88
CA VAL A 99 -11.83 8.88 -18.72
C VAL A 99 -10.42 8.71 -18.16
N HIS A 100 -10.01 9.54 -17.19
CA HIS A 100 -8.71 9.47 -16.52
C HIS A 100 -8.84 9.07 -15.04
N THR A 101 -7.75 8.52 -14.50
CA THR A 101 -7.63 8.04 -13.12
C THR A 101 -6.77 8.97 -12.26
N TYR A 102 -6.86 8.84 -10.94
CA TYR A 102 -6.06 9.59 -9.97
C TYR A 102 -4.55 9.61 -10.28
N ARG A 103 -3.97 8.47 -10.68
CA ARG A 103 -2.52 8.36 -10.99
C ARG A 103 -2.09 9.10 -12.26
N GLN A 104 -3.04 9.59 -13.05
CA GLN A 104 -2.77 10.40 -14.24
C GLN A 104 -2.83 11.89 -13.93
N ALA A 105 -3.34 12.33 -12.76
CA ALA A 105 -3.25 13.73 -12.33
C ALA A 105 -1.79 14.11 -12.07
N PRO A 106 -1.37 15.38 -12.33
CA PRO A 106 0.01 15.79 -12.09
C PRO A 106 0.13 16.15 -10.60
N GLU A 107 1.24 15.82 -9.95
CA GLU A 107 1.39 16.02 -8.50
C GLU A 107 1.10 17.47 -8.06
N SER A 108 1.41 18.46 -8.90
CA SER A 108 1.09 19.89 -8.70
C SER A 108 -0.41 20.25 -8.61
N CYS A 109 -1.32 19.36 -9.03
CA CYS A 109 -2.77 19.54 -8.87
C CYS A 109 -3.35 18.69 -7.73
N HIS A 110 -2.54 17.94 -6.98
CA HIS A 110 -2.98 17.31 -5.74
C HIS A 110 -3.02 18.37 -4.64
N ARG A 111 -4.01 18.26 -3.76
CA ARG A 111 -4.18 19.11 -2.59
C ARG A 111 -4.75 18.29 -1.45
N ASP A 112 -4.49 18.69 -0.22
CA ASP A 112 -5.10 18.07 0.96
C ASP A 112 -6.63 18.15 0.89
N LEU A 113 -7.32 17.13 1.40
CA LEU A 113 -8.77 17.17 1.59
C LEU A 113 -9.10 18.30 2.60
N PRO A 114 -9.86 19.35 2.21
CA PRO A 114 -10.17 20.45 3.12
C PRO A 114 -11.10 20.01 4.25
N THR A 115 -10.98 20.68 5.39
CA THR A 115 -11.86 20.49 6.55
C THR A 115 -13.32 20.68 6.16
N TYR A 116 -14.14 19.65 6.37
CA TYR A 116 -15.59 19.70 6.19
C TYR A 116 -16.22 20.73 7.12
N GLN A 117 -17.03 21.62 6.55
CA GLN A 117 -17.83 22.61 7.28
C GLN A 117 -19.32 22.28 7.11
N SER A 118 -20.07 22.34 8.21
CA SER A 118 -21.52 22.10 8.16
C SER A 118 -22.23 23.36 7.64
N GLY A 119 -23.07 23.20 6.63
CA GLY A 119 -23.87 24.30 6.07
C GLY A 119 -23.22 25.09 4.91
N THR A 120 -21.96 24.81 4.55
CA THR A 120 -21.40 25.30 3.26
C THR A 120 -22.00 24.50 2.11
N GLY A 121 -23.16 24.95 1.64
CA GLY A 121 -23.94 24.28 0.60
C GLY A 121 -23.10 24.04 -0.66
N ARG A 122 -22.89 22.75 -0.99
CA ARG A 122 -22.17 22.31 -2.19
C ARG A 122 -20.70 22.79 -2.26
N ASP A 123 -19.94 22.68 -1.16
CA ASP A 123 -18.49 22.57 -1.30
C ASP A 123 -18.17 21.51 -2.37
N SER A 124 -17.43 21.89 -3.42
CA SER A 124 -17.42 21.14 -4.69
C SER A 124 -16.86 19.73 -4.58
N LEU A 125 -16.18 19.42 -3.48
CA LEU A 125 -15.66 18.11 -3.12
C LEU A 125 -16.61 17.26 -2.27
N PHE A 126 -17.45 17.86 -1.41
CA PHE A 126 -18.39 17.13 -0.58
C PHE A 126 -19.76 17.11 -1.27
N SER A 127 -19.95 16.14 -2.18
CA SER A 127 -21.08 16.11 -3.12
C SER A 127 -22.44 16.00 -2.44
N MET A 128 -22.50 15.21 -1.36
CA MET A 128 -23.69 14.95 -0.55
C MET A 128 -23.27 14.90 0.92
N GLY A 129 -23.94 15.68 1.77
CA GLY A 129 -23.72 15.67 3.21
C GLY A 129 -24.46 14.54 3.93
N HIS A 130 -24.12 14.32 5.20
CA HIS A 130 -24.82 13.37 6.06
C HIS A 130 -26.25 13.83 6.35
N MET A 131 -27.21 12.91 6.26
CA MET A 131 -28.67 13.16 6.29
C MET A 131 -29.16 14.15 5.23
N SER A 132 -28.49 14.22 4.08
CA SER A 132 -29.03 14.94 2.92
C SER A 132 -30.01 14.07 2.13
N SER A 133 -30.98 14.70 1.45
CA SER A 133 -31.97 14.01 0.62
C SER A 133 -31.48 13.85 -0.81
N TYR A 134 -31.69 12.67 -1.42
CA TYR A 134 -31.57 12.54 -2.87
C TYR A 134 -32.78 13.20 -3.55
N GLU A 135 -32.67 14.47 -3.98
CA GLU A 135 -33.74 15.16 -4.72
C GLU A 135 -34.12 14.44 -6.02
N LYS A 136 -35.31 13.81 -6.06
CA LYS A 136 -36.07 13.48 -7.28
C LYS A 136 -37.58 13.40 -7.01
N THR A 137 -38.24 14.57 -6.96
CA THR A 137 -39.62 14.90 -7.42
C THR A 137 -40.82 13.92 -7.26
N THR A 138 -40.74 12.77 -6.58
CA THR A 138 -41.87 11.83 -6.36
C THR A 138 -41.64 10.96 -5.12
N GLU A 139 -42.70 10.32 -4.61
CA GLU A 139 -42.69 9.50 -3.39
C GLU A 139 -41.55 8.46 -3.39
N GLY A 140 -40.55 8.67 -2.52
CA GLY A 140 -39.35 7.85 -2.46
C GLY A 140 -38.05 8.63 -2.25
N SER A 141 -38.05 9.68 -1.42
CA SER A 141 -36.83 10.37 -1.01
C SER A 141 -35.95 9.44 -0.16
N GLY A 142 -34.86 8.93 -0.75
CA GLY A 142 -33.84 8.22 0.02
C GLY A 142 -33.02 9.20 0.87
N MET A 143 -32.62 8.75 2.05
CA MET A 143 -31.72 9.49 2.93
C MET A 143 -30.27 9.10 2.64
N HIS A 144 -29.38 10.09 2.52
CA HIS A 144 -27.95 9.84 2.38
C HIS A 144 -27.30 9.79 3.77
N ASN A 145 -26.88 8.60 4.20
CA ASN A 145 -26.39 8.35 5.55
C ASN A 145 -24.86 8.41 5.69
N GLY A 146 -24.12 8.48 4.58
CA GLY A 146 -22.68 8.73 4.57
C GLY A 146 -22.33 10.20 4.34
N ILE A 147 -21.12 10.42 3.83
CA ILE A 147 -20.69 11.61 3.11
C ILE A 147 -20.09 11.19 1.77
N ASP A 148 -20.38 11.93 0.70
CA ASP A 148 -19.82 11.69 -0.63
C ASP A 148 -18.63 12.62 -0.88
N ILE A 149 -17.44 12.05 -1.03
CA ILE A 149 -16.21 12.79 -1.33
C ILE A 149 -15.87 12.58 -2.81
N ARG A 150 -15.92 13.65 -3.63
CA ARG A 150 -15.63 13.61 -5.06
C ARG A 150 -14.14 13.39 -5.30
N VAL A 151 -13.80 12.20 -5.77
CA VAL A 151 -12.45 11.79 -6.12
C VAL A 151 -12.48 11.02 -7.44
N PRO A 152 -11.48 11.18 -8.33
CA PRO A 152 -11.40 10.37 -9.55
C PRO A 152 -11.22 8.89 -9.21
N VAL A 153 -11.50 8.01 -10.16
CA VAL A 153 -11.26 6.56 -9.99
C VAL A 153 -9.78 6.30 -9.71
N GLY A 154 -9.49 5.47 -8.72
CA GLY A 154 -8.11 5.07 -8.39
C GLY A 154 -7.43 5.91 -7.30
N THR A 155 -8.14 6.82 -6.63
CA THR A 155 -7.63 7.54 -5.45
C THR A 155 -7.47 6.56 -4.28
N PRO A 156 -6.33 6.55 -3.56
CA PRO A 156 -6.15 5.75 -2.35
C PRO A 156 -7.22 6.05 -1.30
N VAL A 157 -7.86 5.00 -0.78
CA VAL A 157 -8.81 5.08 0.32
C VAL A 157 -8.16 4.49 1.57
N LEU A 158 -8.15 5.27 2.65
CA LEU A 158 -7.51 4.94 3.92
C LEU A 158 -8.55 4.53 4.95
N THR A 159 -8.23 3.56 5.81
CA THR A 159 -9.04 3.35 7.02
C THR A 159 -8.87 4.53 7.98
N ALA A 160 -9.97 5.02 8.53
CA ALA A 160 -10.00 6.21 9.38
C ALA A 160 -9.49 5.91 10.80
N MET A 161 -9.57 4.64 11.24
CA MET A 161 -9.25 4.19 12.59
C MET A 161 -8.62 2.79 12.55
N ASN A 162 -7.96 2.39 13.64
CA ASN A 162 -7.53 1.01 13.85
C ASN A 162 -8.77 0.11 13.95
N GLY A 163 -8.76 -1.07 13.33
CA GLY A 163 -9.95 -1.91 13.22
C GLY A 163 -9.72 -3.27 12.60
N ARG A 164 -10.79 -4.06 12.48
CA ARG A 164 -10.83 -5.34 11.76
C ARG A 164 -11.80 -5.27 10.60
N VAL A 165 -11.41 -5.79 9.44
CA VAL A 165 -12.27 -5.84 8.26
C VAL A 165 -13.33 -6.93 8.42
N ILE A 166 -14.59 -6.57 8.65
CA ILE A 166 -15.68 -7.54 8.86
C ILE A 166 -16.41 -7.93 7.58
N ALA A 167 -16.33 -7.11 6.53
CA ALA A 167 -16.90 -7.39 5.23
C ALA A 167 -16.09 -6.75 4.09
N VAL A 168 -15.95 -7.49 3.01
CA VAL A 168 -15.55 -7.01 1.68
C VAL A 168 -16.59 -7.56 0.71
N GLY A 169 -17.29 -6.70 -0.02
CA GLY A 169 -18.49 -7.10 -0.76
C GLY A 169 -18.70 -6.31 -2.05
N ASP A 170 -19.64 -6.79 -2.88
CA ASP A 170 -20.05 -6.13 -4.11
C ASP A 170 -21.59 -6.15 -4.21
N GLN A 171 -22.21 -4.97 -4.20
CA GLN A 171 -23.65 -4.74 -4.29
C GLN A 171 -23.97 -3.84 -5.49
N PRO A 172 -24.09 -4.40 -6.72
CA PRO A 172 -24.20 -3.62 -7.96
C PRO A 172 -25.40 -2.66 -8.06
N ARG A 173 -26.43 -2.81 -7.20
CA ARG A 173 -27.63 -1.94 -7.15
C ARG A 173 -27.63 -0.94 -5.98
N GLY A 174 -26.58 -0.93 -5.16
CA GLY A 174 -26.43 -0.07 -3.99
C GLY A 174 -24.98 0.43 -3.88
N TYR A 175 -24.32 0.11 -2.78
CA TYR A 175 -22.94 0.52 -2.44
C TYR A 175 -21.85 0.13 -3.46
N GLY A 176 -22.13 -0.71 -4.46
CA GLY A 176 -21.11 -1.21 -5.38
C GLY A 176 -20.10 -2.07 -4.64
N LYS A 177 -18.82 -1.94 -4.97
CA LYS A 177 -17.74 -2.54 -4.19
C LYS A 177 -17.57 -1.78 -2.87
N TYR A 178 -17.60 -2.49 -1.75
CA TYR A 178 -17.48 -1.88 -0.43
C TYR A 178 -16.61 -2.69 0.54
N VAL A 179 -16.08 -1.99 1.55
CA VAL A 179 -15.38 -2.54 2.71
C VAL A 179 -16.06 -2.02 3.96
N VAL A 180 -16.31 -2.89 4.95
CA VAL A 180 -16.78 -2.53 6.29
C VAL A 180 -15.73 -2.94 7.32
N ILE A 181 -15.42 -2.04 8.24
CA ILE A 181 -14.39 -2.21 9.27
C ILE A 181 -15.02 -1.93 10.64
N GLU A 182 -14.87 -2.87 11.57
CA GLU A 182 -15.25 -2.67 12.97
C GLU A 182 -14.12 -1.98 13.76
N HIS A 183 -14.51 -1.10 14.66
CA HIS A 183 -13.62 -0.28 15.48
C HIS A 183 -14.02 -0.41 16.95
N PRO A 184 -13.39 -1.32 17.71
CA PRO A 184 -13.63 -1.47 19.14
C PRO A 184 -13.05 -0.30 19.92
N GLU A 185 -13.63 -0.08 21.10
CA GLU A 185 -13.13 0.85 22.13
C GLU A 185 -12.86 2.30 21.66
N VAL A 186 -13.63 2.80 20.69
CA VAL A 186 -13.51 4.18 20.20
C VAL A 186 -14.35 5.16 21.02
N PRO A 187 -14.02 6.47 21.08
CA PRO A 187 -14.80 7.47 21.82
C PRO A 187 -16.26 7.53 21.36
N ASP A 188 -17.20 7.60 22.31
CA ASP A 188 -18.63 7.69 22.00
C ASP A 188 -18.97 9.06 21.36
N PRO A 189 -19.68 9.10 20.21
CA PRO A 189 -20.01 10.35 19.52
C PRO A 189 -20.96 11.31 20.28
N GLU A 190 -21.75 10.81 21.24
CA GLU A 190 -22.79 11.59 21.93
C GLU A 190 -22.51 11.78 23.41
N SER A 191 -21.82 10.83 24.05
CA SER A 191 -21.68 10.77 25.49
C SER A 191 -20.22 10.71 25.94
N PRO A 192 -19.59 11.87 26.27
CA PRO A 192 -18.24 11.90 26.84
C PRO A 192 -18.08 11.14 28.17
N THR A 193 -19.19 10.75 28.82
CA THR A 193 -19.21 9.95 30.05
C THR A 193 -19.26 8.45 29.80
N LYS A 194 -19.74 7.99 28.63
CA LYS A 194 -19.54 6.62 28.14
C LYS A 194 -18.15 6.57 27.50
N LYS A 195 -17.15 6.11 28.24
CA LYS A 195 -15.73 6.24 27.85
C LYS A 195 -15.42 5.73 26.44
N THR A 196 -16.05 4.63 26.02
CA THR A 196 -15.83 4.01 24.71
C THR A 196 -17.10 3.30 24.20
N THR A 197 -17.13 3.02 22.90
CA THR A 197 -18.19 2.30 22.19
C THR A 197 -17.60 1.51 21.00
N MET A 198 -18.37 0.61 20.39
CA MET A 198 -18.06 0.06 19.06
C MET A 198 -18.64 0.97 17.96
N LEU A 199 -17.87 1.24 16.90
CA LEU A 199 -18.35 1.86 15.67
C LEU A 199 -17.94 1.03 14.45
N TYR A 200 -18.67 1.17 13.34
CA TYR A 200 -18.35 0.51 12.08
C TYR A 200 -18.21 1.54 10.96
N THR A 201 -17.08 1.55 10.25
CA THR A 201 -16.89 2.40 9.07
C THR A 201 -17.22 1.62 7.81
N THR A 202 -17.83 2.30 6.84
CA THR A 202 -18.09 1.76 5.50
C THR A 202 -17.46 2.65 4.43
N TYR A 203 -16.77 2.02 3.49
CA TYR A 203 -16.15 2.63 2.32
C TYR A 203 -16.77 2.00 1.08
N ALA A 204 -17.43 2.79 0.24
CA ALA A 204 -18.24 2.28 -0.88
C ALA A 204 -17.92 2.95 -2.23
N HIS A 205 -18.55 2.43 -3.29
CA HIS A 205 -18.32 2.76 -4.70
C HIS A 205 -16.89 2.49 -5.21
N LEU A 206 -16.14 1.62 -4.51
CA LEU A 206 -14.73 1.35 -4.74
C LEU A 206 -14.45 0.73 -6.12
N SER A 207 -13.19 0.79 -6.58
CA SER A 207 -12.74 0.10 -7.82
C SER A 207 -12.00 -1.20 -7.54
N SER A 208 -11.15 -1.22 -6.51
CA SER A 208 -10.37 -2.39 -6.08
C SER A 208 -10.13 -2.42 -4.58
N PHE A 209 -9.92 -3.62 -4.02
CA PHE A 209 -9.58 -3.84 -2.61
C PHE A 209 -8.09 -4.17 -2.45
N TYR A 210 -7.52 -3.80 -1.31
CA TYR A 210 -6.19 -4.23 -0.86
C TYR A 210 -6.23 -5.06 0.44
N VAL A 211 -7.43 -5.25 1.01
CA VAL A 211 -7.68 -6.02 2.23
C VAL A 211 -8.76 -7.08 2.01
N ASN A 212 -8.78 -8.09 2.87
CA ASN A 212 -9.74 -9.19 2.92
C ASN A 212 -10.51 -9.15 4.24
N LYS A 213 -11.63 -9.88 4.31
CA LYS A 213 -12.33 -10.10 5.57
C LYS A 213 -11.41 -10.83 6.57
N GLY A 214 -11.37 -10.33 7.81
CA GLY A 214 -10.56 -10.82 8.91
C GLY A 214 -9.28 -10.01 9.15
N ASP A 215 -8.82 -9.24 8.15
CA ASP A 215 -7.58 -8.46 8.23
C ASP A 215 -7.66 -7.40 9.34
N LEU A 216 -6.58 -7.28 10.12
CA LEU A 216 -6.36 -6.18 11.05
C LEU A 216 -5.73 -5.01 10.29
N VAL A 217 -6.26 -3.81 10.49
CA VAL A 217 -5.79 -2.58 9.84
C VAL A 217 -5.52 -1.48 10.86
N GLN A 218 -4.52 -0.66 10.59
CA GLN A 218 -4.19 0.53 11.36
C GLN A 218 -4.66 1.79 10.64
N LYS A 219 -5.00 2.85 11.38
CA LYS A 219 -5.40 4.16 10.83
C LYS A 219 -4.39 4.61 9.77
N GLY A 220 -4.90 5.07 8.61
CA GLY A 220 -4.06 5.48 7.49
C GLY A 220 -3.54 4.33 6.60
N ASN A 221 -3.77 3.06 6.93
CA ASN A 221 -3.52 1.97 5.98
C ASN A 221 -4.44 2.12 4.76
N THR A 222 -3.87 2.02 3.55
CA THR A 222 -4.65 2.03 2.32
C THR A 222 -5.39 0.71 2.15
N ILE A 223 -6.71 0.73 2.29
CA ILE A 223 -7.58 -0.45 2.26
C ILE A 223 -8.14 -0.75 0.86
N ALA A 224 -8.25 0.27 0.02
CA ALA A 224 -8.90 0.18 -1.28
C ALA A 224 -8.50 1.34 -2.20
N LEU A 225 -9.03 1.32 -3.42
CA LEU A 225 -9.06 2.47 -4.32
C LEU A 225 -10.51 2.93 -4.56
N SER A 226 -10.73 4.25 -4.62
CA SER A 226 -12.00 4.86 -5.02
C SER A 226 -12.43 4.41 -6.41
N GLY A 227 -13.71 4.54 -6.72
CA GLY A 227 -14.25 4.08 -8.00
C GLY A 227 -15.54 4.78 -8.41
N ASN A 228 -16.35 4.03 -9.13
CA ASN A 228 -17.67 4.44 -9.60
C ASN A 228 -18.59 3.21 -9.76
N THR A 229 -18.45 2.22 -8.87
CA THR A 229 -19.22 0.97 -8.93
C THR A 229 -20.56 1.09 -8.21
N GLY A 230 -21.53 0.24 -8.53
CA GLY A 230 -22.86 0.30 -7.92
C GLY A 230 -23.73 1.45 -8.42
N LYS A 231 -24.61 1.96 -7.55
CA LYS A 231 -25.54 3.05 -7.87
C LYS A 231 -24.87 4.41 -7.64
N SER A 232 -24.04 4.84 -8.59
CA SER A 232 -23.32 6.12 -8.56
C SER A 232 -23.66 7.00 -9.77
N THR A 233 -23.62 8.33 -9.59
CA THR A 233 -23.78 9.32 -10.68
C THR A 233 -22.46 9.75 -11.32
N GLY A 234 -21.33 9.54 -10.64
CA GLY A 234 -19.98 9.86 -11.08
C GLY A 234 -18.94 9.50 -10.02
N PRO A 235 -17.63 9.43 -10.34
CA PRO A 235 -16.61 8.97 -9.41
C PRO A 235 -16.59 9.72 -8.08
N HIS A 236 -16.69 8.98 -6.98
CA HIS A 236 -16.63 9.47 -5.60
C HIS A 236 -16.35 8.31 -4.63
N LEU A 237 -16.10 8.66 -3.37
CA LEU A 237 -16.11 7.75 -2.22
C LEU A 237 -17.33 8.08 -1.35
N HIS A 238 -18.24 7.12 -1.17
CA HIS A 238 -19.22 7.16 -0.06
C HIS A 238 -18.52 6.65 1.19
N PHE A 239 -18.47 7.48 2.24
CA PHE A 239 -17.89 7.14 3.54
C PHE A 239 -18.95 7.29 4.64
N GLN A 240 -19.16 6.26 5.45
CA GLN A 240 -20.24 6.18 6.43
C GLN A 240 -19.74 5.61 7.75
N ILE A 241 -20.37 6.02 8.86
CA ILE A 241 -20.11 5.49 10.21
C ILE A 241 -21.45 5.05 10.81
N ASP A 242 -21.53 3.76 11.16
CA ASP A 242 -22.66 3.15 11.87
C ASP A 242 -22.31 2.92 13.34
N ARG A 243 -23.34 2.92 14.18
CA ARG A 243 -23.26 2.63 15.61
C ARG A 243 -23.47 1.14 15.88
N GLU A 244 -22.95 0.67 17.01
CA GLU A 244 -23.13 -0.69 17.53
C GLU A 244 -24.58 -1.21 17.54
N ASN A 245 -25.56 -0.33 17.77
CA ASN A 245 -26.97 -0.68 17.85
C ASN A 245 -27.69 -0.71 16.48
N ALA A 246 -26.99 -0.48 15.36
CA ALA A 246 -27.60 -0.55 14.04
C ALA A 246 -27.99 -2.01 13.70
N PRO A 247 -29.15 -2.25 13.05
CA PRO A 247 -29.61 -3.61 12.73
C PRO A 247 -28.68 -4.46 11.85
N PHE A 248 -27.84 -3.83 11.03
CA PHE A 248 -26.86 -4.48 10.14
C PHE A 248 -25.84 -3.46 9.62
N HIS A 249 -24.69 -3.92 9.11
CA HIS A 249 -23.63 -3.09 8.54
C HIS A 249 -23.28 -3.53 7.10
N PRO A 250 -23.23 -2.63 6.10
CA PRO A 250 -23.54 -1.20 6.19
C PRO A 250 -25.05 -0.97 6.38
N TYR A 251 -25.42 -0.12 7.34
CA TYR A 251 -26.82 0.22 7.58
C TYR A 251 -27.38 1.12 6.46
N TYR A 252 -28.68 1.03 6.17
CA TYR A 252 -29.38 1.98 5.30
C TYR A 252 -30.71 2.39 5.96
N PRO A 253 -30.87 3.66 6.39
CA PRO A 253 -32.04 4.08 7.16
C PRO A 253 -33.29 4.22 6.30
N THR A 254 -34.41 3.72 6.81
CA THR A 254 -35.75 3.85 6.21
C THR A 254 -36.45 5.17 6.55
N SER A 255 -36.07 5.82 7.65
CA SER A 255 -36.59 7.11 8.10
C SER A 255 -35.47 8.02 8.60
N GLN A 256 -35.75 9.32 8.72
CA GLN A 256 -34.79 10.29 9.27
C GLN A 256 -34.43 10.00 10.73
N SER A 257 -35.40 9.52 11.54
CA SER A 257 -35.16 9.07 12.91
C SER A 257 -34.20 7.87 12.97
N ASP A 258 -34.35 6.89 12.07
CA ASP A 258 -33.41 5.76 11.99
C ASP A 258 -32.00 6.23 11.63
N GLY A 259 -31.89 7.22 10.73
CA GLY A 259 -30.62 7.83 10.35
C GLY A 259 -29.87 8.36 11.57
N TYR A 260 -30.49 9.25 12.34
CA TYR A 260 -29.85 9.82 13.54
C TYR A 260 -29.61 8.78 14.65
N ALA A 261 -30.50 7.81 14.82
CA ALA A 261 -30.41 6.81 15.89
C ALA A 261 -29.33 5.74 15.68
N PHE A 262 -29.00 5.41 14.42
CA PHE A 262 -28.11 4.29 14.09
C PHE A 262 -26.82 4.68 13.35
N THR A 263 -26.70 5.92 12.87
CA THR A 263 -25.49 6.40 12.19
C THR A 263 -24.87 7.61 12.89
N VAL A 264 -23.66 7.98 12.49
CA VAL A 264 -22.88 9.09 13.04
C VAL A 264 -22.43 9.97 11.87
N HIS A 265 -22.41 11.30 12.05
CA HIS A 265 -21.89 12.20 11.02
C HIS A 265 -20.39 11.92 10.77
N PRO A 266 -19.98 11.39 9.59
CA PRO A 266 -18.64 10.81 9.44
C PRO A 266 -17.51 11.82 9.60
N MET A 267 -17.57 12.95 8.88
CA MET A 267 -16.50 13.95 8.94
C MET A 267 -16.43 14.71 10.27
N LEU A 268 -17.56 15.04 10.90
CA LEU A 268 -17.55 15.74 12.18
C LEU A 268 -16.91 14.85 13.27
N TYR A 269 -17.24 13.55 13.28
CA TYR A 269 -16.58 12.59 14.17
C TYR A 269 -15.07 12.50 13.88
N VAL A 270 -14.70 12.17 12.63
CA VAL A 270 -13.29 12.04 12.21
C VAL A 270 -12.48 13.31 12.46
N GLN A 271 -13.05 14.51 12.27
CA GLN A 271 -12.35 15.77 12.52
C GLN A 271 -12.21 16.08 14.00
N SER A 272 -13.21 15.77 14.83
CA SER A 272 -13.15 16.00 16.28
C SER A 272 -12.07 15.18 16.99
N GLN A 273 -11.69 14.04 16.42
CA GLN A 273 -10.70 13.11 16.97
C GLN A 273 -9.39 13.09 16.17
N PHE A 274 -9.23 14.01 15.21
CA PHE A 274 -8.20 13.94 14.19
C PHE A 274 -6.79 13.94 14.79
N SER A 275 -6.03 12.91 14.44
CA SER A 275 -4.69 12.65 14.93
C SER A 275 -3.84 12.26 13.71
N PRO A 276 -3.13 13.21 13.07
CA PRO A 276 -2.45 12.97 11.80
C PRO A 276 -1.43 11.83 11.89
N LEU A 277 -1.10 11.24 10.75
CA LEU A 277 -0.02 10.28 10.68
C LEU A 277 1.30 10.97 11.02
N GLU A 278 2.03 10.43 12.00
CA GLU A 278 3.39 10.88 12.26
C GLU A 278 4.24 10.58 11.04
N GLN A 279 4.63 11.62 10.29
CA GLN A 279 5.68 11.45 9.29
C GLN A 279 6.95 10.98 10.01
N PRO A 280 7.73 10.04 9.43
CA PRO A 280 8.98 9.62 10.02
C PRO A 280 9.92 10.82 10.09
N SER A 281 9.98 11.43 11.28
CA SER A 281 10.87 12.56 11.50
C SER A 281 12.28 12.12 11.15
N THR A 282 12.89 12.81 10.18
CA THR A 282 14.31 12.67 9.91
C THR A 282 15.02 12.97 11.22
N LEU A 283 15.58 11.93 11.86
CA LEU A 283 16.40 12.02 13.05
C LEU A 283 17.69 12.77 12.70
N VAL A 284 17.57 14.09 12.56
CA VAL A 284 18.68 15.01 12.68
C VAL A 284 19.19 14.80 14.09
N ALA A 285 20.27 14.03 14.20
CA ALA A 285 20.91 13.70 15.46
C ALA A 285 21.45 14.99 16.10
N ARG A 286 20.56 15.70 16.81
CA ARG A 286 20.88 16.88 17.59
C ARG A 286 21.74 16.40 18.75
N THR A 287 23.04 16.34 18.50
CA THR A 287 24.06 16.02 19.48
C THR A 287 24.11 17.19 20.47
N GLU A 288 23.21 17.17 21.44
CA GLU A 288 23.19 18.15 22.50
C GLU A 288 24.45 17.97 23.35
N SER A 289 25.42 18.83 23.05
CA SER A 289 26.57 19.08 23.91
C SER A 289 26.05 19.37 25.32
N ARG A 290 26.17 18.39 26.22
CA ARG A 290 25.95 18.57 27.67
C ARG A 290 26.98 19.54 28.22
N ARG A 291 26.72 20.83 28.04
CA ARG A 291 27.55 21.90 28.60
C ARG A 291 27.19 22.04 30.08
N SER A 292 28.06 21.49 30.91
CA SER A 292 28.03 21.53 32.38
C SER A 292 27.46 22.85 32.93
N GLN A 293 26.24 22.83 33.45
CA GLN A 293 25.77 23.84 34.40
C GLN A 293 26.19 23.42 35.80
N ARG A 294 27.24 24.07 36.29
CA ARG A 294 27.81 23.90 37.62
C ARG A 294 26.99 24.73 38.61
N ALA A 295 25.96 24.13 39.21
CA ALA A 295 25.27 24.71 40.36
C ALA A 295 26.03 24.38 41.64
N THR A 296 26.42 25.41 42.40
CA THR A 296 27.14 25.30 43.67
C THR A 296 26.19 25.38 44.86
N ASN A 297 26.14 24.35 45.71
CA ASN A 297 26.30 24.55 47.15
C ASN A 297 26.67 23.23 47.86
N PRO A 298 27.45 23.25 48.95
CA PRO A 298 27.84 22.06 49.70
C PRO A 298 26.95 21.84 50.94
N GLN A 299 26.89 20.60 51.45
CA GLN A 299 27.16 20.17 52.85
C GLN A 299 27.07 18.62 52.91
N ASP A 300 27.61 18.04 53.99
CA ASP A 300 27.61 16.61 54.38
C ASP A 300 28.35 15.59 53.45
N VAL A 301 29.54 15.01 53.73
CA VAL A 301 30.24 14.46 54.92
C VAL A 301 30.11 12.92 55.06
N VAL A 302 31.23 12.20 54.82
CA VAL A 302 31.57 10.81 55.29
C VAL A 302 30.75 9.64 54.67
N ALA A 303 31.27 8.46 54.27
CA ALA A 303 32.63 7.88 54.11
C ALA A 303 32.57 6.61 53.17
N PRO A 304 33.69 6.04 52.69
CA PRO A 304 33.69 4.97 51.67
C PRO A 304 33.81 3.53 52.22
N ARG A 305 33.05 2.58 51.65
CA ARG A 305 33.18 1.11 51.74
C ARG A 305 32.30 0.46 50.66
N ARG A 306 32.60 -0.72 50.09
CA ARG A 306 33.84 -1.49 49.92
C ARG A 306 33.59 -2.45 48.74
N ILE A 307 34.63 -2.89 48.04
CA ILE A 307 34.53 -3.96 47.02
C ILE A 307 34.14 -5.28 47.71
N ASP A 308 33.29 -6.09 47.08
CA ASP A 308 33.45 -7.55 47.16
C ASP A 308 33.14 -8.23 45.82
N THR A 309 33.73 -9.41 45.62
CA THR A 309 33.77 -10.17 44.36
C THR A 309 33.38 -11.63 44.59
N SER A 310 33.17 -12.37 43.51
CA SER A 310 32.75 -13.79 43.44
C SER A 310 31.23 -13.98 43.60
N ARG A 311 30.59 -14.87 42.84
CA ARG A 311 30.96 -16.28 42.68
C ARG A 311 30.55 -16.87 41.33
N THR A 312 31.50 -17.52 40.67
CA THR A 312 31.28 -18.30 39.45
C THR A 312 30.61 -19.64 39.76
N GLN A 313 29.61 -20.05 39.00
CA GLN A 313 29.33 -21.48 38.77
C GLN A 313 28.64 -21.68 37.42
N ALA A 314 29.21 -22.58 36.62
CA ALA A 314 28.72 -22.91 35.28
C ALA A 314 28.08 -24.29 35.28
N VAL A 315 26.96 -24.45 34.57
CA VAL A 315 26.43 -25.75 34.17
C VAL A 315 26.14 -25.69 32.67
N ARG A 316 26.71 -26.64 31.92
CA ARG A 316 26.52 -26.77 30.47
C ARG A 316 25.12 -27.30 30.15
N VAL A 317 24.51 -26.77 29.09
CA VAL A 317 23.56 -27.54 28.26
C VAL A 317 24.06 -27.51 26.82
N ALA A 318 24.16 -28.68 26.20
CA ALA A 318 24.67 -28.81 24.84
C ALA A 318 23.64 -28.32 23.82
N ARG A 319 24.09 -27.57 22.81
CA ARG A 319 23.29 -27.15 21.66
C ARG A 319 23.75 -27.94 20.44
N ALA A 320 22.90 -28.82 19.91
CA ALA A 320 23.20 -29.56 18.70
C ALA A 320 23.20 -28.62 17.48
N SER A 321 24.24 -28.69 16.66
CA SER A 321 24.38 -27.94 15.42
C SER A 321 23.94 -28.78 14.21
N VAL A 322 23.12 -28.19 13.35
CA VAL A 322 22.70 -28.74 12.05
C VAL A 322 23.60 -28.13 10.95
N PRO A 323 24.07 -28.88 9.94
CA PRO A 323 25.15 -28.43 9.06
C PRO A 323 24.74 -27.47 7.93
N THR A 324 25.25 -26.24 8.01
CA THR A 324 25.01 -25.15 7.03
C THR A 324 25.91 -25.22 5.79
N GLN A 325 25.90 -26.33 5.04
CA GLN A 325 26.82 -26.51 3.87
C GLN A 325 26.15 -26.80 2.52
N VAL A 326 24.85 -27.08 2.46
CA VAL A 326 24.19 -27.45 1.19
C VAL A 326 23.67 -26.23 0.40
N GLU A 327 23.40 -25.11 1.08
CA GLU A 327 22.67 -23.98 0.48
C GLU A 327 23.58 -22.93 -0.20
N GLU A 328 24.82 -22.75 0.29
CA GLU A 328 25.75 -21.74 -0.24
C GLU A 328 26.33 -22.12 -1.63
N LEU A 329 26.51 -23.42 -1.88
CA LEU A 329 26.96 -23.96 -3.17
C LEU A 329 25.93 -23.79 -4.29
N SER A 330 24.63 -23.76 -3.94
CA SER A 330 23.53 -23.49 -4.88
C SER A 330 23.59 -22.05 -5.40
N GLN A 331 23.69 -21.07 -4.50
CA GLN A 331 23.65 -19.64 -4.87
C GLN A 331 24.86 -19.22 -5.72
N LYS A 332 26.08 -19.66 -5.38
CA LYS A 332 27.29 -19.36 -6.19
C LYS A 332 27.19 -19.93 -7.61
N THR A 333 26.62 -21.12 -7.76
CA THR A 333 26.41 -21.77 -9.08
C THR A 333 25.39 -21.04 -9.95
N ILE A 334 24.33 -20.47 -9.34
CA ILE A 334 23.30 -19.69 -10.04
C ILE A 334 23.86 -18.34 -10.52
N ILE A 335 24.63 -17.63 -9.68
CA ILE A 335 25.22 -16.33 -10.02
C ILE A 335 26.25 -16.49 -11.16
N ALA A 336 27.10 -17.51 -11.11
CA ALA A 336 28.06 -17.80 -12.19
C ALA A 336 27.38 -18.15 -13.53
N ARG A 337 26.23 -18.86 -13.50
CA ARG A 337 25.42 -19.14 -14.70
C ARG A 337 24.71 -17.91 -15.27
N LEU A 338 24.39 -16.91 -14.45
CA LEU A 338 23.82 -15.64 -14.91
C LEU A 338 24.87 -14.72 -15.53
N GLN A 339 26.07 -14.66 -14.95
CA GLN A 339 27.18 -13.84 -15.47
C GLN A 339 27.69 -14.38 -16.83
N SER A 340 27.95 -15.69 -16.94
CA SER A 340 28.37 -16.31 -18.21
C SER A 340 27.35 -16.13 -19.34
N ARG A 341 26.04 -16.24 -19.06
CA ARG A 341 24.98 -15.94 -20.04
C ARG A 341 24.93 -14.46 -20.46
N ARG A 342 25.32 -13.54 -19.58
CA ARG A 342 25.39 -12.10 -19.89
C ARG A 342 26.57 -11.80 -20.81
N GLU A 343 27.73 -12.38 -20.54
CA GLU A 343 28.93 -12.24 -21.38
C GLU A 343 28.75 -12.87 -22.77
N GLN A 344 28.12 -14.04 -22.85
CA GLN A 344 27.84 -14.70 -24.13
C GLN A 344 26.94 -13.84 -25.03
N ARG A 345 25.89 -13.22 -24.47
CA ARG A 345 25.02 -12.26 -25.20
C ARG A 345 25.74 -10.97 -25.61
N VAL A 346 26.74 -10.52 -24.85
CA VAL A 346 27.56 -9.36 -25.23
C VAL A 346 28.48 -9.73 -26.40
N ARG A 347 29.12 -10.91 -26.36
CA ARG A 347 29.94 -11.41 -27.48
C ARG A 347 29.11 -11.62 -28.76
N GLU A 348 27.90 -12.15 -28.67
CA GLU A 348 26.97 -12.28 -29.80
C GLU A 348 26.62 -10.91 -30.43
N ARG A 349 26.38 -9.88 -29.60
CA ARG A 349 26.13 -8.50 -30.09
C ARG A 349 27.34 -7.85 -30.75
N ILE A 350 28.55 -8.14 -30.28
CA ILE A 350 29.79 -7.65 -30.89
C ILE A 350 29.99 -8.35 -32.25
N ALA A 351 29.84 -9.68 -32.31
CA ALA A 351 29.91 -10.43 -33.56
C ALA A 351 28.88 -9.97 -34.62
N GLN A 352 27.66 -9.61 -34.21
CA GLN A 352 26.65 -9.02 -35.10
C GLN A 352 26.95 -7.59 -35.54
N ARG A 353 27.81 -6.86 -34.82
CA ARG A 353 28.25 -5.50 -35.18
C ARG A 353 29.35 -5.57 -36.25
N ASP A 354 30.31 -6.47 -36.07
CA ASP A 354 31.43 -6.66 -37.00
C ASP A 354 30.94 -7.20 -38.36
N SER A 355 29.99 -8.14 -38.36
CA SER A 355 29.36 -8.65 -39.59
C SER A 355 28.54 -7.61 -40.36
N ARG A 356 28.14 -6.48 -39.74
CA ARG A 356 27.48 -5.36 -40.41
C ARG A 356 28.47 -4.35 -40.99
N GLN A 357 29.68 -4.25 -40.44
CA GLN A 357 30.70 -3.31 -40.93
C GLN A 357 31.31 -3.75 -42.27
N VAL A 358 31.35 -5.05 -42.55
CA VAL A 358 31.87 -5.62 -43.81
C VAL A 358 30.94 -5.37 -45.02
N ILE A 359 29.67 -5.06 -44.81
CA ILE A 359 28.70 -4.82 -45.90
C ILE A 359 28.68 -3.33 -46.33
N ALA A 360 29.18 -2.42 -45.49
CA ALA A 360 29.12 -0.97 -45.72
C ALA A 360 30.28 -0.41 -46.58
N SER A 361 31.29 -1.23 -46.93
CA SER A 361 32.52 -0.78 -47.58
C SER A 361 32.66 -1.14 -49.07
N SER A 362 31.64 -1.72 -49.71
CA SER A 362 31.71 -2.14 -51.13
C SER A 362 31.14 -1.14 -52.15
N ASN A 363 30.46 -0.06 -51.73
CA ASN A 363 29.73 0.85 -52.61
C ASN A 363 30.21 2.30 -52.51
N GLN A 364 31.44 2.61 -52.93
CA GLN A 364 31.83 3.97 -53.35
C GLN A 364 33.11 3.97 -54.22
N ALA A 365 32.95 3.96 -55.54
CA ALA A 365 33.99 4.25 -56.52
C ALA A 365 33.36 4.72 -57.84
N THR A 366 34.01 5.68 -58.54
CA THR A 366 33.51 6.42 -59.75
C THR A 366 32.29 7.34 -59.45
N GLY A 367 32.12 8.58 -59.94
CA GLY A 367 32.87 9.54 -60.77
C GLY A 367 31.98 10.78 -61.03
N LEU A 368 32.38 11.98 -61.51
CA LEU A 368 33.66 12.60 -61.92
C LEU A 368 33.48 14.16 -61.93
N VAL A 369 34.53 14.92 -61.60
CA VAL A 369 34.97 16.24 -62.17
C VAL A 369 33.97 17.44 -62.28
N ALA A 370 34.30 18.59 -61.64
CA ALA A 370 34.71 19.84 -62.37
C ALA A 370 35.00 21.08 -61.47
N SER A 371 36.08 21.80 -61.85
CA SER A 371 36.33 23.25 -61.72
C SER A 371 36.47 23.96 -60.35
N ALA A 372 37.75 24.19 -60.01
CA ALA A 372 38.36 25.28 -59.24
C ALA A 372 37.63 26.64 -59.10
N LEU A 373 37.85 27.31 -57.96
CA LEU A 373 38.58 28.59 -57.85
C LEU A 373 38.90 28.94 -56.37
N ASP A 374 40.19 29.03 -56.03
CA ASP A 374 40.74 29.72 -54.85
C ASP A 374 40.91 31.22 -55.19
N PRO A 375 40.91 32.21 -54.25
CA PRO A 375 41.95 32.26 -53.19
C PRO A 375 41.61 32.98 -51.86
N VAL A 376 42.55 32.86 -50.90
CA VAL A 376 43.25 33.94 -50.13
C VAL A 376 43.58 33.51 -48.69
N VAL A 377 44.87 33.62 -48.36
CA VAL A 377 45.47 33.36 -47.04
C VAL A 377 45.18 34.51 -46.06
N VAL A 378 44.73 34.18 -44.84
CA VAL A 378 45.16 34.88 -43.62
C VAL A 378 45.38 33.88 -42.50
N VAL A 379 46.64 33.62 -42.15
CA VAL A 379 47.00 33.00 -40.87
C VAL A 379 47.10 34.11 -39.81
N ARG A 380 46.34 33.99 -38.72
CA ARG A 380 46.64 34.64 -37.45
C ARG A 380 46.48 33.64 -36.31
N GLN A 381 47.61 33.16 -35.79
CA GLN A 381 47.65 32.57 -34.45
C GLN A 381 47.54 33.69 -33.42
N ILE A 382 46.59 33.60 -32.49
CA ILE A 382 46.78 34.05 -31.09
C ILE A 382 46.07 33.04 -30.17
N ALA A 383 46.78 32.63 -29.13
CA ALA A 383 46.40 31.92 -27.90
C ALA A 383 44.89 31.71 -27.61
N SER A 384 44.48 30.55 -27.10
CA SER A 384 45.02 30.04 -25.84
C SER A 384 45.01 28.51 -25.69
N ASP A 385 45.99 28.04 -24.91
CA ASP A 385 46.03 26.71 -24.35
C ASP A 385 44.96 26.59 -23.26
N GLN A 386 43.94 25.77 -23.53
CA GLN A 386 43.20 25.09 -22.47
C GLN A 386 43.19 23.60 -22.79
N THR A 387 44.23 22.93 -22.31
CA THR A 387 44.16 21.61 -21.67
C THR A 387 42.72 21.09 -21.52
N VAL A 388 42.40 20.04 -22.29
CA VAL A 388 41.19 19.24 -22.04
C VAL A 388 41.43 18.45 -20.77
N VAL A 389 41.19 19.11 -19.63
CA VAL A 389 40.99 18.43 -18.35
C VAL A 389 39.79 17.49 -18.55
N GLU A 390 39.94 16.21 -18.19
CA GLU A 390 38.81 15.30 -18.07
C GLU A 390 37.89 15.82 -16.95
N GLY A 391 36.99 16.73 -17.32
CA GLY A 391 36.21 17.52 -16.39
C GLY A 391 35.31 16.62 -15.53
N ALA A 392 35.34 16.87 -14.22
CA ALA A 392 34.46 16.20 -13.28
C ALA A 392 33.01 16.27 -13.78
N ARG A 393 32.36 15.12 -13.97
CA ARG A 393 30.99 15.06 -14.46
C ARG A 393 30.05 15.77 -13.48
N GLY A 394 29.30 16.75 -13.97
CA GLY A 394 28.39 17.56 -13.16
C GLY A 394 27.24 16.74 -12.61
N ILE A 395 26.84 17.03 -11.37
CA ILE A 395 25.68 16.40 -10.74
C ILE A 395 24.41 17.05 -11.31
N VAL A 396 23.49 16.23 -11.80
CA VAL A 396 22.19 16.69 -12.32
C VAL A 396 21.17 16.63 -11.18
N SER A 397 20.54 17.76 -10.88
CA SER A 397 19.52 17.88 -9.84
C SER A 397 18.11 17.88 -10.42
N SER A 398 17.91 18.43 -11.62
CA SER A 398 16.61 18.47 -12.28
C SER A 398 16.70 18.44 -13.82
N VAL A 399 15.54 18.37 -14.47
CA VAL A 399 15.39 18.28 -15.92
C VAL A 399 14.34 19.28 -16.37
N GLU A 400 14.62 20.05 -17.41
CA GLU A 400 13.65 20.91 -18.09
C GLU A 400 13.18 20.26 -19.40
N ILE A 401 11.89 20.42 -19.73
CA ILE A 401 11.28 19.95 -20.98
C ILE A 401 10.69 21.17 -21.70
N SER A 402 11.19 21.46 -22.91
CA SER A 402 10.82 22.65 -23.68
C SER A 402 10.25 22.28 -25.06
N HIS A 403 9.15 22.94 -25.41
CA HIS A 403 8.40 22.80 -26.67
C HIS A 403 7.59 24.09 -26.93
N ASP A 404 7.09 24.26 -28.15
CA ASP A 404 6.28 25.43 -28.56
C ASP A 404 4.86 25.48 -27.94
N GLY A 405 4.39 24.36 -27.38
CA GLY A 405 3.09 24.25 -26.72
C GLY A 405 1.98 23.70 -27.61
N TYR A 406 2.27 23.33 -28.86
CA TYR A 406 1.26 22.86 -29.81
C TYR A 406 1.72 21.60 -30.56
N PHE A 407 0.78 20.88 -31.15
CA PHE A 407 1.09 19.82 -32.10
C PHE A 407 0.07 19.72 -33.23
N THR A 408 0.55 19.44 -34.43
CA THR A 408 -0.25 19.35 -35.66
C THR A 408 -0.97 18.01 -35.81
N GLY A 409 -0.46 16.97 -35.14
CA GLY A 409 -0.92 15.58 -35.28
C GLY A 409 -0.70 14.99 -36.67
N ARG A 410 0.11 15.64 -37.53
CA ARG A 410 0.43 15.20 -38.89
C ARG A 410 1.85 14.62 -39.03
N GLY A 411 2.68 14.70 -37.97
CA GLY A 411 4.08 14.28 -38.02
C GLY A 411 4.76 14.23 -36.66
N TRP A 412 6.09 14.14 -36.70
CA TRP A 412 6.96 14.15 -35.52
C TRP A 412 7.26 15.59 -35.09
N GLU A 413 6.76 15.98 -33.92
CA GLU A 413 7.09 17.24 -33.27
C GLU A 413 8.44 17.14 -32.55
N LYS A 414 9.11 18.28 -32.31
CA LYS A 414 10.40 18.33 -31.62
C LYS A 414 10.23 18.79 -30.18
N ILE A 415 10.89 18.09 -29.27
CA ILE A 415 10.95 18.44 -27.85
C ILE A 415 12.42 18.53 -27.43
N ARG A 416 12.78 19.58 -26.72
CA ARG A 416 14.12 19.76 -26.15
C ARG A 416 14.10 19.35 -24.69
N ILE A 417 15.13 18.63 -24.26
CA ILE A 417 15.37 18.30 -22.86
C ILE A 417 16.72 18.88 -22.45
N THR A 418 16.73 19.58 -21.33
CA THR A 418 17.92 20.24 -20.76
C THR A 418 18.16 19.73 -19.34
N LEU A 419 19.41 19.45 -18.98
CA LEU A 419 19.78 18.98 -17.65
C LEU A 419 20.30 20.13 -16.80
N LEU A 420 19.80 20.26 -15.57
CA LEU A 420 20.11 21.37 -14.68
C LEU A 420 20.75 20.92 -13.36
N ASP A 421 21.68 21.72 -12.83
CA ASP A 421 22.28 21.55 -11.51
C ASP A 421 21.34 22.01 -10.38
N SER A 422 21.83 22.11 -9.13
CA SER A 422 21.05 22.60 -7.97
C SER A 422 20.68 24.08 -8.07
N ASP A 423 21.43 24.85 -8.86
CA ASP A 423 21.35 26.30 -8.94
C ASP A 423 20.60 26.74 -10.20
N GLY A 424 20.18 25.78 -11.04
CA GLY A 424 19.40 25.97 -12.26
C GLY A 424 20.25 26.14 -13.53
N ASN A 425 21.56 25.92 -13.49
CA ASN A 425 22.44 26.05 -14.66
C ASN A 425 22.50 24.77 -15.48
N THR A 426 22.70 24.90 -16.79
CA THR A 426 22.80 23.76 -17.72
C THR A 426 24.07 22.94 -17.50
N VAL A 427 23.92 21.63 -17.26
CA VAL A 427 25.02 20.69 -17.02
C VAL A 427 25.54 20.14 -18.35
N THR A 428 26.65 20.68 -18.84
CA THR A 428 27.22 20.33 -20.16
C THR A 428 27.85 18.94 -20.23
N ASN A 429 28.33 18.38 -19.11
CA ASN A 429 28.91 17.04 -18.99
C ASN A 429 28.23 16.26 -17.84
N PRO A 430 27.02 15.72 -18.06
CA PRO A 430 26.16 15.21 -16.99
C PRO A 430 26.60 13.84 -16.44
N ARG A 431 26.47 13.68 -15.12
CA ARG A 431 26.44 12.39 -14.45
C ARG A 431 25.00 11.99 -14.16
N LEU A 432 24.50 10.98 -14.88
CA LEU A 432 23.27 10.27 -14.54
C LEU A 432 23.61 8.85 -14.10
N ASP A 433 23.01 8.38 -13.01
CA ASP A 433 23.17 6.99 -12.54
C ASP A 433 22.26 6.01 -13.30
N ARG A 434 21.30 6.51 -14.09
CA ARG A 434 20.37 5.75 -14.94
C ARG A 434 20.01 6.56 -16.18
N ASP A 435 19.70 5.86 -17.27
CA ASP A 435 19.16 6.48 -18.48
C ASP A 435 17.81 7.15 -18.20
N LEU A 436 17.54 8.26 -18.89
CA LEU A 436 16.24 8.92 -18.84
C LEU A 436 15.24 8.16 -19.69
N VAL A 437 13.99 8.04 -19.24
CA VAL A 437 12.92 7.39 -19.99
C VAL A 437 11.76 8.36 -20.19
N LEU A 438 11.42 8.61 -21.45
CA LEU A 438 10.27 9.44 -21.82
C LEU A 438 9.02 8.60 -21.96
N ARG A 439 7.92 9.10 -21.40
CA ARG A 439 6.58 8.53 -21.50
C ARG A 439 5.56 9.66 -21.59
N PRO A 440 4.36 9.44 -22.15
CA PRO A 440 3.29 10.40 -21.97
C PRO A 440 2.84 10.35 -20.50
N ALA A 441 2.83 11.48 -19.80
CA ALA A 441 1.99 11.66 -18.60
C ALA A 441 0.51 11.73 -19.02
N TYR A 442 0.25 12.44 -20.12
CA TYR A 442 -1.08 12.64 -20.70
C TYR A 442 -1.10 12.44 -22.20
N GLY A 443 -2.28 12.07 -22.70
CA GLY A 443 -2.49 11.75 -24.09
C GLY A 443 -1.76 10.49 -24.51
N GLU A 444 -1.71 10.26 -25.81
CA GLU A 444 -0.95 9.17 -26.41
C GLU A 444 0.14 9.76 -27.31
N ALA A 445 1.38 9.34 -27.10
CA ALA A 445 2.52 9.73 -27.91
C ALA A 445 3.61 8.66 -27.95
N GLU A 446 4.29 8.57 -29.08
CA GLU A 446 5.49 7.75 -29.28
C GLU A 446 6.73 8.65 -29.26
N PHE A 447 7.83 8.22 -28.65
CA PHE A 447 9.06 9.01 -28.49
C PHE A 447 10.24 8.33 -29.19
N ARG A 448 11.06 9.13 -29.90
CA ARG A 448 12.27 8.66 -30.59
C ARG A 448 13.43 9.65 -30.38
N PRO A 449 14.48 9.26 -29.63
CA PRO A 449 14.55 8.07 -28.78
C PRO A 449 13.57 8.15 -27.59
N SER A 450 13.07 7.01 -27.10
CA SER A 450 12.26 6.93 -25.88
C SER A 450 13.09 6.75 -24.60
N THR A 451 14.39 6.49 -24.75
CA THR A 451 15.36 6.32 -23.68
C THR A 451 16.64 7.05 -24.07
N ILE A 452 17.17 7.86 -23.17
CA ILE A 452 18.28 8.79 -23.43
C ILE A 452 19.39 8.50 -22.43
N SER A 453 20.59 8.23 -22.94
CA SER A 453 21.80 8.03 -22.16
C SER A 453 22.54 9.37 -21.94
N PRO A 454 23.48 9.46 -20.99
CA PRO A 454 24.32 10.65 -20.82
C PRO A 454 25.11 11.05 -22.07
N LEU A 455 25.34 10.12 -23.01
CA LEU A 455 26.12 10.35 -24.23
C LEU A 455 25.30 11.00 -25.36
N ASP A 456 23.97 11.02 -25.24
CA ASP A 456 23.08 11.63 -26.23
C ASP A 456 22.94 13.16 -26.03
N PHE A 457 23.49 13.70 -24.94
CA PHE A 457 23.47 15.12 -24.62
C PHE A 457 24.64 15.87 -25.27
N ILE A 458 24.34 16.95 -25.97
CA ILE A 458 25.30 17.87 -26.57
C ILE A 458 25.15 19.20 -25.84
N ASN A 459 26.20 19.66 -25.17
CA ASN A 459 26.19 20.87 -24.33
C ASN A 459 25.08 20.88 -23.25
N GLY A 460 24.68 19.70 -22.74
CA GLY A 460 23.62 19.57 -21.73
C GLY A 460 22.20 19.57 -22.28
N GLU A 461 22.03 19.64 -23.60
CA GLU A 461 20.74 19.54 -24.30
C GLU A 461 20.63 18.28 -25.17
N VAL A 462 19.41 17.78 -25.36
CA VAL A 462 19.08 16.74 -26.34
C VAL A 462 17.74 17.04 -27.01
N THR A 463 17.61 16.74 -28.30
CA THR A 463 16.36 16.85 -29.04
C THR A 463 15.73 15.47 -29.19
N VAL A 464 14.48 15.32 -28.76
CA VAL A 464 13.66 14.12 -28.95
C VAL A 464 12.55 14.42 -29.94
N HIS A 465 12.26 13.46 -30.81
CA HIS A 465 11.07 13.50 -31.66
C HIS A 465 9.90 12.81 -30.96
N MET A 466 8.77 13.49 -30.88
CA MET A 466 7.51 12.96 -30.35
C MET A 466 6.47 12.88 -31.47
N LEU A 467 5.80 11.73 -31.60
CA LEU A 467 4.66 11.55 -32.50
C LEU A 467 3.37 11.42 -31.67
N PRO A 468 2.55 12.48 -31.59
CA PRO A 468 1.21 12.41 -31.01
C PRO A 468 0.35 11.36 -31.74
N ARG A 469 -0.37 10.54 -30.98
CA ARG A 469 -1.41 9.64 -31.50
C ARG A 469 -2.83 10.14 -31.19
N GLY A 470 -2.99 10.91 -30.11
CA GLY A 470 -4.24 11.61 -29.77
C GLY A 470 -4.46 12.93 -30.52
N ARG A 471 -5.63 13.57 -30.32
CA ARG A 471 -6.01 14.89 -30.89
C ARG A 471 -6.53 15.87 -29.82
N ARG A 472 -5.95 15.83 -28.62
CA ARG A 472 -6.37 16.67 -27.47
C ARG A 472 -5.15 17.38 -26.89
N THR A 473 -4.63 16.83 -25.80
CA THR A 473 -3.44 17.33 -25.11
C THR A 473 -2.45 16.18 -25.00
N VAL A 474 -1.17 16.48 -25.16
CA VAL A 474 -0.07 15.57 -24.80
C VAL A 474 0.79 16.28 -23.76
N VAL A 475 1.21 15.53 -22.74
CA VAL A 475 2.15 16.01 -21.73
C VAL A 475 3.21 14.94 -21.56
N VAL A 476 4.47 15.33 -21.54
CA VAL A 476 5.63 14.43 -21.45
C VAL A 476 6.07 14.25 -20.01
N LYS A 477 6.42 13.03 -19.62
CA LYS A 477 7.05 12.70 -18.35
C LYS A 477 8.46 12.17 -18.56
N VAL A 478 9.42 12.63 -17.75
CA VAL A 478 10.81 12.16 -17.76
C VAL A 478 11.11 11.44 -16.45
N LEU A 479 11.36 10.13 -16.53
CA LEU A 479 11.86 9.33 -15.41
C LEU A 479 13.39 9.29 -15.45
N PRO A 480 14.10 9.22 -14.29
CA PRO A 480 13.59 9.00 -12.94
C PRO A 480 13.23 10.28 -12.16
N PHE A 481 13.46 11.47 -12.71
CA PHE A 481 13.23 12.76 -12.02
C PHE A 481 11.74 13.11 -11.80
N ASP A 482 10.83 12.31 -12.34
CA ASP A 482 9.36 12.43 -12.29
C ASP A 482 8.78 13.75 -12.85
N ILE A 483 9.62 14.59 -13.48
CA ILE A 483 9.23 15.86 -14.09
C ILE A 483 8.23 15.67 -15.23
N ILE A 484 7.24 16.55 -15.26
CA ILE A 484 6.13 16.61 -16.23
C ILE A 484 6.25 17.93 -17.02
N SER A 485 6.05 17.89 -18.34
CA SER A 485 6.10 19.07 -19.20
C SER A 485 4.89 19.98 -19.02
N ARG A 486 4.91 21.16 -19.66
CA ARG A 486 3.67 21.89 -19.92
C ARG A 486 2.79 21.09 -20.90
N PRO A 487 1.47 21.34 -20.95
CA PRO A 487 0.61 20.72 -21.95
C PRO A 487 0.93 21.22 -23.36
N MET A 488 1.09 20.28 -24.30
CA MET A 488 1.06 20.53 -25.73
C MET A 488 -0.37 20.33 -26.23
N GLN A 489 -0.98 21.35 -26.83
CA GLN A 489 -2.37 21.27 -27.33
C GLN A 489 -2.42 20.98 -28.84
N TYR A 490 -3.44 20.21 -29.25
CA TYR A 490 -3.68 19.95 -30.67
C TYR A 490 -4.10 21.23 -31.41
N ASN A 491 -3.27 21.70 -32.33
CA ASN A 491 -3.53 22.85 -33.19
C ASN A 491 -3.59 22.38 -34.65
N ARG A 492 -4.67 22.71 -35.36
CA ARG A 492 -5.12 21.93 -36.52
C ARG A 492 -4.52 22.33 -37.87
#